data_AF-A0A096BF73-F1
#
_entry.id   AF-A0A096BF73-F1
#
_cell.length_a   1.000
_cell.length_b   1.000
_cell.length_c   1.000
_cell.angle_alpha   90.00
_cell.angle_beta   90.00
_cell.angle_gamma   90.00
#
_symmetry.space_group_name_H-M   'P 1'
#
loop_
_entity.id
_entity.type
_entity.pdbx_description
1 polymer ?
#
loop_
_entity_poly.entity_id
_entity_poly.type
_entity_poly.pdbx_seq_one_letter_code
_entity_poly.pdbx_strand_id
1 'polypeptide(L)'
;MNKTFKIKALKALILSCLSLSWNSSVLAEVSEDSYSDQDRHKAIIMCMTVQYVQLYQEHPAEEDAMTTCNARYQRLMQEIPYAHYKQWLLDTPYSPYPSPETSALLDQYHRIMLGLDEATLLIN
;
A
#
# COMPACT_ATOMS: atom_id res chain seq x y z
N MET A 1 -55.83 -14.99 6.87
CA MET A 1 -54.92 -14.24 5.95
C MET A 1 -53.67 -15.07 5.66
N ASN A 2 -53.28 -15.10 4.39
CA ASN A 2 -52.60 -16.16 3.64
C ASN A 2 -51.21 -16.62 4.13
N LYS A 3 -51.09 -17.90 4.53
CA LYS A 3 -49.78 -18.60 4.66
C LYS A 3 -49.02 -18.66 3.33
N THR A 4 -49.73 -18.62 2.20
CA THR A 4 -49.15 -18.57 0.84
C THR A 4 -48.45 -17.25 0.52
N PHE A 5 -48.78 -16.15 1.20
CA PHE A 5 -48.15 -14.83 0.99
C PHE A 5 -46.75 -14.78 1.63
N LYS A 6 -46.58 -15.38 2.81
CA LYS A 6 -45.29 -15.44 3.53
C LYS A 6 -44.23 -16.25 2.78
N ILE A 7 -44.63 -17.33 2.11
CA ILE A 7 -43.69 -18.19 1.35
C ILE A 7 -43.20 -17.50 0.07
N LYS A 8 -44.06 -16.70 -0.59
CA LYS A 8 -43.66 -15.92 -1.77
C LYS A 8 -42.68 -14.79 -1.43
N ALA A 9 -42.89 -14.12 -0.29
CA ALA A 9 -41.97 -13.08 0.19
C ALA A 9 -40.58 -13.65 0.58
N LEU A 10 -40.54 -14.84 1.19
CA LEU A 10 -39.28 -15.47 1.58
C LEU A 10 -38.44 -15.91 0.38
N LYS A 11 -39.09 -16.43 -0.68
CA LYS A 11 -38.39 -16.82 -1.92
C LYS A 11 -37.84 -15.61 -2.69
N ALA A 12 -38.54 -14.49 -2.69
CA ALA A 12 -38.06 -13.25 -3.31
C ALA A 12 -36.85 -12.65 -2.57
N LEU A 13 -36.83 -12.74 -1.24
CA LEU A 13 -35.70 -12.26 -0.42
C LEU A 13 -34.43 -13.08 -0.66
N ILE A 14 -34.54 -14.41 -0.72
CA ILE A 14 -33.39 -15.30 -0.96
C ILE A 14 -32.83 -15.11 -2.38
N LEU A 15 -33.70 -14.89 -3.38
CA LEU A 15 -33.29 -14.64 -4.76
C LEU A 15 -32.61 -13.28 -4.93
N SER A 16 -32.98 -12.27 -4.12
CA SER A 16 -32.35 -10.95 -4.11
C SER A 16 -30.96 -10.93 -3.43
N CYS A 17 -30.70 -11.85 -2.49
CA CYS A 17 -29.37 -11.94 -1.85
C CYS A 17 -28.32 -12.60 -2.75
N LEU A 18 -28.72 -13.52 -3.64
CA LEU A 18 -27.81 -14.20 -4.56
C LEU A 18 -27.39 -13.36 -5.77
N SER A 19 -28.14 -12.30 -6.10
CA SER A 19 -27.80 -11.38 -7.19
C SER A 19 -26.82 -10.27 -6.80
N LEU A 20 -26.51 -10.11 -5.50
CA LEU A 20 -25.58 -9.08 -5.01
C LEU A 20 -24.14 -9.58 -4.87
N SER A 21 -23.87 -10.87 -5.11
CA SER A 21 -22.52 -11.44 -5.05
C SER A 21 -21.73 -11.36 -6.36
N TRP A 22 -22.26 -10.71 -7.40
CA TRP A 22 -21.51 -10.36 -8.61
C TRP A 22 -20.94 -8.96 -8.48
N ASN A 23 -20.21 -8.70 -7.40
CA ASN A 23 -19.17 -7.69 -7.49
C ASN A 23 -18.10 -8.28 -8.38
N SER A 24 -18.10 -7.84 -9.63
CA SER A 24 -17.04 -8.02 -10.59
C SER A 24 -15.71 -8.04 -9.88
N SER A 25 -15.10 -9.22 -9.78
CA SER A 25 -13.65 -9.30 -9.77
C SER A 25 -13.24 -8.76 -11.14
N VAL A 26 -13.21 -7.42 -11.27
CA VAL A 26 -12.41 -6.78 -12.29
C VAL A 26 -11.02 -7.23 -11.92
N LEU A 27 -10.59 -8.31 -12.56
CA LEU A 27 -9.19 -8.64 -12.72
C LEU A 27 -8.65 -7.41 -13.45
N ALA A 28 -8.27 -6.39 -12.69
CA ALA A 28 -7.50 -5.31 -13.22
C ALA A 28 -6.27 -6.01 -13.78
N GLU A 29 -6.13 -6.03 -15.10
CA GLU A 29 -4.86 -6.38 -15.71
C GLU A 29 -3.85 -5.48 -15.01
N VAL A 30 -3.01 -6.10 -14.18
CA VAL A 30 -1.92 -5.40 -13.52
C VAL A 30 -1.09 -4.87 -14.68
N SER A 31 -1.24 -3.57 -14.95
CA SER A 31 -0.38 -2.87 -15.88
C SER A 31 1.03 -3.15 -15.41
N GLU A 32 1.76 -3.94 -16.20
CA GLU A 32 3.14 -4.34 -15.93
C GLU A 32 4.11 -3.15 -15.94
N ASP A 33 3.58 -1.94 -16.17
CA ASP A 33 4.23 -0.64 -16.24
C ASP A 33 3.85 0.29 -15.07
N SER A 34 3.28 -0.24 -13.98
CA SER A 34 2.93 0.56 -12.80
C SER A 34 3.18 -0.17 -11.49
N TYR A 35 3.27 0.59 -10.40
CA TYR A 35 3.41 0.02 -9.07
C TYR A 35 2.22 -0.88 -8.73
N SER A 36 2.51 -2.08 -8.26
CA SER A 36 1.49 -3.04 -7.84
C SER A 36 0.98 -2.75 -6.42
N ASP A 37 -0.16 -3.34 -6.05
CA ASP A 37 -0.63 -3.33 -4.66
C ASP A 37 0.38 -3.97 -3.70
N GLN A 38 1.16 -4.94 -4.17
CA GLN A 38 2.22 -5.55 -3.37
C GLN A 38 3.36 -4.56 -3.11
N ASP A 39 3.75 -3.77 -4.11
CA ASP A 39 4.75 -2.70 -3.94
C ASP A 39 4.27 -1.65 -2.94
N ARG A 40 2.99 -1.26 -3.05
CA ARG A 40 2.34 -0.39 -2.07
C ARG A 40 2.42 -0.97 -0.67
N HIS A 41 2.02 -2.21 -0.47
CA HIS A 41 2.03 -2.83 0.86
C HIS A 41 3.44 -2.88 1.46
N LYS A 42 4.46 -3.23 0.67
CA LYS A 42 5.86 -3.23 1.13
C LYS A 42 6.31 -1.84 1.57
N ALA A 43 6.03 -0.82 0.77
CA ALA A 43 6.38 0.56 1.07
C ALA A 43 5.70 1.05 2.36
N ILE A 44 4.37 0.83 2.47
CA ILE A 44 3.59 1.23 3.65
C ILE A 44 4.08 0.55 4.92
N ILE A 45 4.34 -0.77 4.88
CA ILE A 45 4.87 -1.50 6.04
C ILE A 45 6.22 -0.93 6.47
N MET A 46 7.10 -0.61 5.52
CA MET A 46 8.40 -0.03 5.86
C MET A 46 8.26 1.33 6.56
N CYS A 47 7.42 2.22 6.04
CA CYS A 47 7.14 3.51 6.67
C CYS A 47 6.52 3.36 8.07
N MET A 48 5.49 2.53 8.21
CA MET A 48 4.82 2.29 9.49
C MET A 48 5.77 1.66 10.51
N THR A 49 6.65 0.76 10.07
CA THR A 49 7.65 0.14 10.96
C THR A 49 8.54 1.21 11.58
N VAL A 50 9.02 2.18 10.82
CA VAL A 50 9.80 3.29 11.38
C VAL A 50 8.97 4.12 12.35
N GLN A 51 7.75 4.52 11.97
CA GLN A 51 6.89 5.33 12.83
C GLN A 51 6.60 4.64 14.17
N TYR A 52 6.14 3.39 14.16
CA TYR A 52 5.74 2.69 15.39
C TYR A 52 6.92 2.13 16.18
N VAL A 53 7.91 1.53 15.51
CA VAL A 53 9.02 0.85 16.19
C VAL A 53 10.12 1.83 16.61
N GLN A 54 10.30 2.96 15.93
CA GLN A 54 11.35 3.91 16.32
C GLN A 54 10.83 5.05 17.18
N LEU A 55 9.61 5.56 16.95
CA LEU A 55 9.10 6.76 17.64
C LEU A 55 8.13 6.44 18.79
N TYR A 56 7.42 5.32 18.73
CA TYR A 56 6.33 4.97 19.65
C TYR A 56 6.58 3.64 20.38
N GLN A 57 7.82 3.39 20.83
CA GLN A 57 8.19 2.13 21.49
C GLN A 57 7.46 1.92 22.82
N GLU A 58 7.30 2.98 23.61
CA GLU A 58 6.78 2.90 24.98
C GLU A 58 5.33 3.42 25.11
N HIS A 59 4.91 4.26 24.18
CA HIS A 59 3.61 4.92 24.18
C HIS A 59 2.91 4.72 22.83
N PRO A 60 1.58 4.51 22.80
CA PRO A 60 0.86 4.38 21.54
C PRO A 60 1.02 5.65 20.70
N ALA A 61 1.01 5.49 19.38
CA ALA A 61 1.01 6.64 18.49
C ALA A 61 -0.24 7.49 18.73
N GLU A 62 -0.05 8.81 18.85
CA GLU A 62 -1.14 9.76 19.01
C GLU A 62 -1.93 9.94 17.70
N GLU A 63 -1.27 9.70 16.56
CA GLU A 63 -1.85 9.79 15.22
C GLU A 63 -1.62 8.51 14.42
N ASP A 64 -2.56 8.17 13.54
CA ASP A 64 -2.41 7.02 12.64
C ASP A 64 -1.37 7.32 11.56
N ALA A 65 -0.24 6.62 11.64
CA ALA A 65 0.85 6.71 10.67
C ALA A 65 0.41 6.38 9.22
N MET A 66 -0.71 5.68 9.02
CA MET A 66 -1.23 5.32 7.70
C MET A 66 -1.43 6.55 6.80
N THR A 67 -1.89 7.68 7.34
CA THR A 67 -2.10 8.91 6.55
C THR A 67 -0.78 9.41 5.98
N THR A 68 0.24 9.58 6.84
CA THR A 68 1.59 10.00 6.45
C THR A 68 2.25 9.01 5.49
N CYS A 69 2.13 7.71 5.75
CA CYS A 69 2.72 6.69 4.90
C CYS A 69 2.09 6.63 3.51
N ASN A 70 0.77 6.87 3.38
CA ASN A 70 0.15 6.99 2.07
C ASN A 70 0.61 8.26 1.33
N ALA A 71 0.77 9.39 2.03
CA ALA A 71 1.30 10.60 1.41
C ALA A 71 2.74 10.38 0.88
N ARG A 72 3.60 9.72 1.66
CA ARG A 72 4.95 9.34 1.24
C ARG A 72 4.94 8.38 0.05
N TYR A 73 4.02 7.42 0.03
CA TYR A 73 3.87 6.52 -1.11
C TYR A 73 3.42 7.25 -2.39
N GLN A 74 2.53 8.24 -2.28
CA GLN A 74 2.17 9.10 -3.42
C GLN A 74 3.39 9.88 -3.94
N ARG A 75 4.19 10.45 -3.03
CA ARG A 75 5.45 11.11 -3.36
C ARG A 75 6.44 10.16 -4.05
N LEU A 76 6.59 8.94 -3.53
CA LEU A 76 7.44 7.89 -4.12
C LEU A 76 7.08 7.63 -5.58
N MET A 77 5.79 7.44 -5.89
CA MET A 77 5.34 7.18 -7.27
C MET A 77 5.57 8.36 -8.21
N GLN A 78 5.63 9.59 -7.69
CA GLN A 78 5.91 10.79 -8.47
C GLN A 78 7.41 10.98 -8.72
N GLU A 79 8.25 10.66 -7.73
CA GLU A 79 9.69 10.91 -7.79
C GLU A 79 10.49 9.75 -8.38
N ILE A 80 9.99 8.52 -8.26
CA ILE A 80 10.65 7.32 -8.78
C ILE A 80 9.75 6.71 -9.87
N PRO A 81 10.07 6.92 -11.16
CA PRO A 81 9.34 6.28 -12.25
C PRO A 81 9.36 4.76 -12.10
N TYR A 82 8.22 4.12 -12.35
CA TYR A 82 8.10 2.67 -12.16
C TYR A 82 9.13 1.87 -12.96
N ALA A 83 9.48 2.30 -14.17
CA ALA A 83 10.52 1.64 -14.97
C ALA A 83 11.88 1.57 -14.25
N HIS A 84 12.26 2.63 -13.52
CA HIS A 84 13.49 2.66 -12.73
C HIS A 84 13.38 1.76 -11.49
N TYR A 85 12.23 1.80 -10.81
CA TYR A 85 11.94 0.91 -9.69
C TYR A 85 12.03 -0.56 -10.10
N LYS A 86 11.37 -0.94 -11.20
CA LYS A 86 11.41 -2.30 -11.74
C LYS A 86 12.84 -2.72 -12.08
N GLN A 87 13.56 -1.92 -12.88
CA GLN A 87 14.92 -2.24 -13.32
C GLN A 87 15.88 -2.49 -12.15
N TRP A 88 15.89 -1.60 -11.15
CA TRP A 88 16.95 -1.57 -10.14
C TRP A 88 16.56 -2.16 -8.78
N LEU A 89 15.27 -2.30 -8.46
CA LEU A 89 14.82 -2.93 -7.20
C LEU A 89 14.14 -4.29 -7.39
N LEU A 90 13.41 -4.50 -8.50
CA LEU A 90 12.69 -5.77 -8.71
C LEU A 90 13.50 -6.77 -9.51
N ASP A 91 14.05 -6.33 -10.64
CA ASP A 91 14.72 -7.21 -11.61
C ASP A 91 16.21 -7.39 -11.29
N THR A 92 16.81 -6.46 -10.54
CA THR A 92 18.20 -6.57 -10.08
C THR A 92 18.28 -7.50 -8.88
N PRO A 93 19.06 -8.60 -8.95
CA PRO A 93 19.25 -9.50 -7.81
C PRO A 93 19.89 -8.77 -6.63
N TYR A 94 19.49 -9.17 -5.41
CA TYR A 94 20.13 -8.67 -4.21
C TYR A 94 21.64 -8.91 -4.22
N SER A 95 22.39 -7.88 -3.86
CA SER A 95 23.83 -7.93 -3.64
C SER A 95 24.16 -7.18 -2.34
N PRO A 96 25.07 -7.68 -1.50
CA PRO A 96 25.61 -6.91 -0.38
C PRO A 96 26.45 -5.70 -0.86
N TYR A 97 26.85 -5.69 -2.13
CA TYR A 97 27.54 -4.60 -2.81
C TYR A 97 26.75 -4.20 -4.07
N PRO A 98 25.65 -3.46 -3.91
CA PRO A 98 24.83 -3.01 -5.04
C PRO A 98 25.61 -2.05 -5.95
N SER A 99 25.18 -1.96 -7.22
CA SER A 99 25.73 -0.96 -8.14
C SER A 99 25.46 0.47 -7.63
N PRO A 100 26.19 1.49 -8.10
CA PRO A 100 25.91 2.88 -7.75
C PRO A 100 24.46 3.30 -8.02
N GLU A 101 23.88 2.84 -9.14
CA GLU A 101 22.50 3.13 -9.54
C GLU A 101 21.49 2.49 -8.59
N THR A 102 21.69 1.20 -8.28
CA THR A 102 20.85 0.46 -7.33
C THR A 102 20.92 1.09 -5.95
N SER A 103 22.13 1.47 -5.52
CA SER A 103 22.37 2.14 -4.24
C SER A 103 21.65 3.47 -4.18
N ALA A 104 21.81 4.33 -5.19
CA ALA A 104 21.19 5.65 -5.23
C ALA A 104 19.66 5.58 -5.22
N LEU A 105 19.08 4.60 -5.93
CA LEU A 105 17.64 4.40 -5.98
C LEU A 105 17.09 3.89 -4.64
N LEU A 106 17.76 2.91 -4.01
CA LEU A 106 17.42 2.45 -2.65
C LEU A 106 17.49 3.61 -1.65
N ASP A 107 18.52 4.44 -1.76
CA ASP A 107 18.70 5.58 -0.88
C ASP A 107 17.56 6.61 -1.03
N GLN A 108 17.17 6.94 -2.28
CA GLN A 108 16.02 7.80 -2.53
C GLN A 108 14.71 7.19 -2.03
N TYR A 109 14.49 5.89 -2.30
CA TYR A 109 13.32 5.15 -1.83
C TYR A 109 13.21 5.20 -0.30
N HIS A 110 14.31 4.94 0.41
CA HIS A 110 14.34 5.01 1.87
C HIS A 110 14.16 6.42 2.39
N ARG A 111 14.81 7.44 1.80
CA ARG A 111 14.64 8.83 2.24
C ARG A 111 13.18 9.29 2.18
N ILE A 112 12.47 8.95 1.10
CA ILE A 112 11.05 9.27 0.94
C ILE A 112 10.21 8.50 1.96
N MET A 113 10.32 7.17 1.97
CA MET A 113 9.39 6.34 2.75
C MET A 113 9.65 6.41 4.26
N LEU A 114 10.91 6.57 4.67
CA LEU A 114 11.27 6.75 6.09
C LEU A 114 11.13 8.21 6.53
N GLY A 115 11.00 9.15 5.59
CA GLY A 115 10.87 10.59 5.87
C GLY A 115 12.16 11.22 6.36
N LEU A 116 13.31 10.74 5.88
CA LEU A 116 14.62 11.30 6.25
C LEU A 116 14.80 12.72 5.71
N ASP A 117 14.11 13.06 4.62
CA ASP A 117 14.09 14.43 4.08
C ASP A 117 13.27 15.40 4.96
N GLU A 118 12.36 14.87 5.78
CA GLU A 118 11.46 15.63 6.67
C GLU A 118 12.07 15.77 8.09
N ALA A 119 13.17 15.07 8.36
CA ALA A 119 13.80 14.94 9.68
C ALA A 119 14.49 16.23 10.19
N THR A 120 14.43 17.34 9.45
CA THR A 120 14.75 18.67 9.99
C THR A 120 13.73 19.15 11.04
N LEU A 121 12.65 18.40 11.30
CA LEU A 121 11.61 18.76 12.29
C LEU A 121 11.73 18.08 13.66
N LEU A 122 12.73 17.23 13.91
CA LEU A 122 12.93 16.56 15.22
C LEU A 122 14.09 17.13 16.04
N ILE A 123 14.67 18.27 15.62
CA ILE A 123 15.56 19.09 16.45
C ILE A 123 14.75 20.31 16.90
N ASN A 124 13.92 20.14 17.94
CA ASN A 124 13.38 21.23 18.76
C ASN A 124 13.24 20.73 20.19
#